data_AF-A0A962RRG5-F1
#
_entry.id   AF-A0A962RRG5-F1
#
_cell.length_a   1.000
_cell.length_b   1.000
_cell.length_c   1.000
_cell.angle_alpha   90.00
_cell.angle_beta   90.00
_cell.angle_gamma   90.00
#
_symmetry.space_group_name_H-M   'P 1'
#
loop_
_entity.id
_entity.type
_entity.pdbx_description
1 polymer ?
#
loop_
_entity_poly.entity_id
_entity_poly.type
_entity_poly.pdbx_seq_one_letter_code
_entity_poly.pdbx_strand_id
1 'polypeptide(L)'
;MADTDTPLEFSPDELRERYEAERLKRLRTDGIHQYREPKGILKDFDADPFVEPGFTRDAVVTETDVVIVGAGFGGLTTAAFLRKNGIDDFYMIDYAGDVGGTWYWNR
;
A
#
# COMPACT_ATOMS: atom_id res chain seq x y z
N MET A 1 -29.79 17.61 4.37
CA MET A 1 -29.14 18.11 5.58
C MET A 1 -29.39 17.06 6.64
N ALA A 2 -28.35 16.46 7.22
CA ALA A 2 -28.54 15.49 8.29
C ALA A 2 -29.09 16.21 9.52
N ASP A 3 -30.10 15.62 10.14
CA ASP A 3 -30.77 16.14 11.34
C ASP A 3 -29.80 16.08 12.52
N THR A 4 -29.30 17.25 12.95
CA THR A 4 -28.33 17.38 14.04
C THR A 4 -28.98 17.42 15.42
N ASP A 5 -30.30 17.36 15.51
CA ASP A 5 -31.05 17.51 16.77
C ASP A 5 -31.38 16.18 17.47
N THR A 6 -30.88 15.05 16.96
CA THR A 6 -31.02 13.77 17.70
C THR A 6 -30.07 13.78 18.90
N PRO A 7 -30.58 13.70 20.14
CA PRO A 7 -29.73 13.62 21.32
C PRO A 7 -28.86 12.36 21.26
N LEU A 8 -27.55 12.53 21.43
CA LEU A 8 -26.63 11.40 21.48
C LEU A 8 -26.82 10.65 22.81
N GLU A 9 -26.79 9.32 22.77
CA GLU A 9 -26.87 8.46 23.95
C GLU A 9 -25.62 8.52 24.84
N PHE A 10 -24.61 9.29 24.43
CA PHE A 10 -23.33 9.46 25.12
C PHE A 10 -22.88 10.92 25.10
N SER A 11 -22.00 11.30 26.04
CA SER A 11 -21.37 12.61 26.06
C SER A 11 -20.19 12.68 25.08
N PRO A 12 -20.22 13.56 24.05
CA PRO A 12 -19.09 13.73 23.14
C PRO A 12 -17.82 14.21 23.83
N ASP A 13 -17.93 14.99 24.90
CA ASP A 13 -16.78 15.52 25.62
C ASP A 13 -16.10 14.43 26.46
N GLU A 14 -16.88 13.62 27.18
CA GLU A 14 -16.33 12.45 27.89
C GLU A 14 -15.67 11.46 26.92
N LEU A 15 -16.24 11.27 25.72
CA LEU A 15 -15.64 10.43 24.69
C LEU A 15 -14.31 11.01 24.19
N ARG A 16 -14.23 12.33 23.96
CA ARG A 16 -12.98 13.01 23.59
C ARG A 16 -11.92 12.89 24.66
N GLU A 17 -12.28 13.10 25.93
CA GLU A 17 -11.37 12.95 27.07
C GLU A 17 -10.81 11.53 27.16
N ARG A 18 -11.68 10.53 26.99
CA ARG A 18 -11.25 9.12 26.94
C ARG A 18 -10.30 8.86 25.77
N TYR A 19 -10.57 9.40 24.58
CA TYR A 19 -9.69 9.26 23.43
C TYR A 19 -8.34 9.96 23.63
N GLU A 20 -8.32 11.15 24.24
CA GLU A 20 -7.08 11.86 24.58
C GLU A 20 -6.25 11.04 25.58
N ALA A 21 -6.88 10.53 26.65
CA ALA A 21 -6.21 9.67 27.63
C ALA A 21 -5.64 8.40 27.00
N GLU A 22 -6.36 7.74 26.08
CA GLU A 22 -5.86 6.56 25.36
C GLU A 22 -4.76 6.87 24.35
N ARG A 23 -4.84 8.04 23.68
CA ARG A 23 -3.80 8.54 22.77
C ARG A 23 -2.50 8.80 23.53
N LEU A 24 -2.57 9.51 24.66
CA LEU A 24 -1.41 9.87 25.48
C LEU A 24 -0.61 8.64 25.95
N LYS A 25 -1.28 7.52 26.24
CA LYS A 25 -0.60 6.24 26.59
C LYS A 25 0.33 5.70 25.51
N ARG A 26 0.12 6.08 24.25
CA ARG A 26 0.80 5.53 23.07
C ARG A 26 1.65 6.57 22.33
N LEU A 27 1.64 7.83 22.77
CA LEU A 27 2.53 8.84 22.22
C LEU A 27 3.97 8.51 22.59
N ARG A 28 4.81 8.37 21.57
CA ARG A 28 6.23 8.11 21.74
C ARG A 28 7.04 9.21 21.09
N THR A 29 8.14 9.60 21.73
CA THR A 29 9.06 10.65 21.24
C THR A 29 9.90 10.18 20.06
N ASP A 30 10.10 8.88 19.90
CA ASP A 30 10.85 8.28 18.79
C ASP A 30 9.99 8.05 17.52
N GLY A 31 8.67 8.26 17.59
CA GLY A 31 7.80 8.31 16.41
C GLY A 31 7.90 7.05 15.53
N ILE A 32 8.10 7.25 14.21
CA ILE A 32 8.24 6.14 13.25
C ILE A 32 9.55 5.37 13.42
N HIS A 33 10.56 5.94 14.08
CA HIS A 33 11.86 5.29 14.31
C HIS A 33 11.78 4.17 15.35
N GLN A 34 10.63 3.99 16.00
CA GLN A 34 10.38 2.80 16.81
C GLN A 34 10.38 1.51 15.99
N TYR A 35 10.13 1.60 14.67
CA TYR A 35 10.13 0.47 13.75
C TYR A 35 11.51 0.25 13.14
N ARG A 36 11.81 -1.00 12.82
CA ARG A 36 13.04 -1.40 12.14
C ARG A 36 12.67 -2.00 10.80
N GLU A 37 13.42 -1.64 9.77
CA GLU A 37 13.26 -2.27 8.46
C GLU A 37 13.64 -3.76 8.54
N PRO A 38 12.97 -4.63 7.79
CA PRO A 38 13.29 -6.06 7.70
C PRO A 38 14.58 -6.26 6.89
N LYS A 39 15.72 -5.84 7.43
CA LYS A 39 17.05 -5.95 6.80
C LYS A 39 17.96 -6.90 7.58
N GLY A 40 19.05 -7.31 6.96
CA GLY A 40 20.05 -8.18 7.59
C GLY A 40 19.46 -9.54 7.95
N ILE A 41 19.46 -9.87 9.24
CA ILE A 41 18.89 -11.13 9.76
C ILE A 41 17.37 -11.24 9.54
N LEU A 42 16.69 -10.12 9.26
CA LEU A 42 15.25 -10.08 9.02
C LEU A 42 14.88 -9.98 7.54
N LYS A 43 15.85 -10.04 6.62
CA LYS A 43 15.60 -9.85 5.17
C LYS A 43 14.56 -10.81 4.59
N ASP A 44 14.48 -12.02 5.14
CA ASP A 44 13.60 -13.07 4.63
C ASP A 44 12.12 -12.75 4.91
N PHE A 45 11.82 -11.80 5.81
CA PHE A 45 10.46 -11.29 6.01
C PHE A 45 9.98 -10.33 4.91
N ASP A 46 10.89 -9.85 4.05
CA ASP A 46 10.60 -8.96 2.90
C ASP A 46 10.70 -9.68 1.55
N ALA A 47 11.04 -10.98 1.57
CA ALA A 47 11.11 -11.81 0.38
C ALA A 47 9.71 -12.19 -0.09
N ASP A 48 9.55 -12.38 -1.40
CA ASP A 48 8.32 -12.91 -2.00
C ASP A 48 8.17 -14.41 -1.71
N PRO A 49 7.18 -14.82 -0.89
CA PRO A 49 6.99 -16.23 -0.56
C PRO A 49 6.16 -16.98 -1.61
N PHE A 50 5.57 -16.30 -2.59
CA PHE A 50 4.64 -16.88 -3.55
C PHE A 50 5.23 -17.07 -4.94
N VAL A 51 6.35 -16.40 -5.25
CA VAL A 51 7.06 -16.59 -6.50
C VAL A 51 7.83 -17.92 -6.49
N GLU A 52 7.68 -18.70 -7.55
CA GLU A 52 8.49 -19.91 -7.73
C GLU A 52 9.97 -19.54 -7.92
N PRO A 53 10.89 -20.11 -7.12
CA PRO A 53 12.31 -19.82 -7.24
C PRO A 53 12.88 -20.22 -8.61
N GLY A 54 13.93 -19.50 -9.05
CA GLY A 54 14.70 -19.87 -10.24
C GLY A 54 14.19 -19.28 -11.56
N PHE A 55 13.13 -18.46 -11.52
CA PHE A 55 12.76 -17.65 -12.68
C PHE A 55 13.89 -16.67 -13.03
N THR A 56 14.32 -16.69 -14.29
CA THR A 56 15.31 -15.75 -14.83
C THR A 56 14.88 -15.31 -16.22
N ARG A 57 15.14 -14.05 -16.55
CA ARG A 57 14.98 -13.47 -17.88
C ARG A 57 16.01 -12.37 -18.08
N ASP A 58 16.29 -12.04 -19.33
CA ASP A 58 17.12 -10.89 -19.64
C ASP A 58 16.47 -9.58 -19.14
N ALA A 59 17.32 -8.60 -18.81
CA ALA A 59 16.86 -7.27 -18.47
C ALA A 59 16.14 -6.64 -19.67
N VAL A 60 14.99 -6.02 -19.43
CA VAL A 60 14.31 -5.22 -20.45
C VAL A 60 14.89 -3.81 -20.37
N VAL A 61 15.58 -3.39 -21.44
CA VAL A 61 16.12 -2.04 -21.60
C VAL A 61 15.40 -1.41 -22.79
N THR A 62 14.53 -0.45 -22.50
CA THR A 62 13.71 0.21 -23.51
C THR A 62 13.37 1.64 -23.07
N GLU A 63 13.04 2.47 -24.05
CA GLU A 63 12.31 3.72 -23.83
C GLU A 63 10.81 3.44 -24.01
N THR A 64 9.97 4.19 -23.32
CA THR A 64 8.50 4.09 -23.39
C THR A 64 7.89 5.42 -22.97
N ASP A 65 6.70 5.73 -23.46
CA ASP A 65 6.00 6.97 -23.08
C ASP A 65 5.63 7.00 -21.59
N VAL A 66 5.22 5.86 -21.01
CA VAL A 66 4.77 5.78 -19.61
C VAL A 66 5.31 4.55 -18.88
N VAL A 67 5.82 4.76 -17.66
CA VAL A 67 6.16 3.68 -16.72
C VAL A 67 5.22 3.72 -15.53
N ILE A 68 4.57 2.61 -15.25
CA ILE A 68 3.70 2.40 -14.08
C ILE A 68 4.46 1.54 -13.06
N VAL A 69 4.70 2.10 -11.88
CA VAL A 69 5.30 1.36 -10.76
C VAL A 69 4.19 0.82 -9.87
N GLY A 70 4.08 -0.51 -9.81
CA GLY A 70 3.03 -1.28 -9.14
C GLY A 70 2.00 -1.85 -10.11
N ALA A 71 1.70 -3.14 -9.95
CA ALA A 71 0.73 -3.94 -10.70
C ALA A 71 -0.44 -4.41 -9.83
N GLY A 72 -0.75 -3.66 -8.76
CA GLY A 72 -2.03 -3.77 -8.05
C GLY A 72 -3.17 -3.06 -8.79
N PHE A 73 -4.35 -2.95 -8.15
CA PHE A 73 -5.51 -2.29 -8.76
C PHE A 73 -5.21 -0.87 -9.27
N GLY A 74 -4.43 -0.08 -8.54
CA GLY A 74 -4.01 1.25 -9.00
C GLY A 74 -3.31 1.20 -10.35
N GLY A 75 -2.24 0.42 -10.48
CA GLY A 75 -1.52 0.28 -11.75
C GLY A 75 -2.34 -0.36 -12.87
N LEU A 76 -3.12 -1.40 -12.56
CA LEU A 76 -3.97 -2.08 -13.54
C LEU A 76 -5.07 -1.15 -14.09
N THR A 77 -5.69 -0.34 -13.23
CA THR A 77 -6.70 0.64 -13.64
C THR A 77 -6.09 1.80 -14.41
N THR A 78 -4.89 2.27 -14.01
CA THR A 78 -4.12 3.25 -14.79
C THR A 78 -3.82 2.71 -16.18
N ALA A 79 -3.28 1.49 -16.30
CA ALA A 79 -2.99 0.85 -17.59
C ALA A 79 -4.24 0.70 -18.47
N ALA A 80 -5.37 0.26 -17.88
CA ALA A 80 -6.65 0.18 -18.57
C ALA A 80 -7.14 1.55 -19.07
N PHE A 81 -6.95 2.60 -18.27
CA PHE A 81 -7.31 3.96 -18.65
C PHE A 81 -6.41 4.51 -19.75
N LEU A 82 -5.10 4.25 -19.71
CA LEU A 82 -4.17 4.63 -20.78
C LEU A 82 -4.58 4.01 -22.11
N ARG A 83 -4.79 2.68 -22.15
CA ARG A 83 -5.28 2.00 -23.37
C ARG A 83 -6.59 2.58 -23.87
N LYS A 84 -7.55 2.83 -22.96
CA LYS A 84 -8.86 3.40 -23.34
C LYS A 84 -8.74 4.77 -24.01
N ASN A 85 -7.67 5.52 -23.72
CA ASN A 85 -7.39 6.83 -24.29
C ASN A 85 -6.35 6.78 -25.44
N GLY A 86 -6.04 5.58 -25.96
CA GLY A 86 -5.14 5.40 -27.11
C GLY A 86 -3.65 5.51 -26.77
N ILE A 87 -3.29 5.35 -25.49
CA ILE A 87 -1.89 5.29 -25.04
C ILE A 87 -1.58 3.82 -24.76
N ASP A 88 -0.87 3.18 -25.70
CA ASP A 88 -0.55 1.75 -25.65
C ASP A 88 0.93 1.47 -25.36
N ASP A 89 1.80 2.48 -25.49
CA ASP A 89 3.23 2.37 -25.15
C ASP A 89 3.44 2.66 -23.66
N PHE A 90 3.32 1.60 -22.86
CA PHE A 90 3.64 1.67 -21.44
C PHE A 90 4.12 0.33 -20.89
N TYR A 91 4.89 0.39 -19.81
CA TYR A 91 5.31 -0.78 -19.03
C TYR A 91 4.82 -0.69 -17.59
N MET A 92 4.49 -1.85 -17.03
CA MET A 92 4.19 -2.02 -15.60
C MET A 92 5.34 -2.78 -14.94
N ILE A 93 5.83 -2.28 -13.81
CA ILE A 93 6.90 -2.90 -13.03
C ILE A 93 6.41 -3.08 -11.61
N ASP A 94 6.42 -4.30 -11.09
CA ASP A 94 6.12 -4.59 -9.69
C ASP A 94 7.27 -5.39 -9.08
N TYR A 95 7.44 -5.26 -7.76
CA TYR A 95 8.32 -6.11 -6.97
C TYR A 95 7.72 -7.52 -6.81
N ALA A 96 6.39 -7.63 -6.83
CA ALA A 96 5.67 -8.90 -6.74
C ALA A 96 5.94 -9.79 -7.96
N GLY A 97 5.96 -11.11 -7.73
CA GLY A 97 6.09 -12.10 -8.80
C GLY A 97 4.90 -12.16 -9.78
N ASP A 98 3.76 -11.55 -9.44
CA ASP A 98 2.58 -11.46 -10.31
C ASP A 98 1.74 -10.22 -9.97
N VAL A 99 0.67 -9.96 -10.73
CA VAL A 99 -0.26 -8.85 -10.50
C VAL A 99 -1.06 -9.02 -9.20
N GLY A 100 -1.53 -7.89 -8.66
CA GLY A 100 -2.47 -7.88 -7.53
C GLY A 100 -2.10 -6.92 -6.40
N GLY A 101 -0.82 -6.53 -6.28
CA GLY A 101 -0.35 -5.62 -5.23
C GLY A 101 -0.70 -6.15 -3.84
N THR A 102 -1.42 -5.38 -3.02
CA THR A 102 -1.86 -5.82 -1.68
C THR A 102 -2.50 -7.22 -1.69
N TRP A 103 -3.30 -7.54 -2.70
CA TRP A 103 -3.98 -8.83 -2.83
C TRP A 103 -3.07 -9.97 -3.28
N TYR A 104 -1.93 -9.63 -3.88
CA TYR A 104 -0.86 -10.59 -4.15
C TYR A 104 -0.13 -10.94 -2.84
N TRP A 105 0.24 -9.93 -2.05
CA TRP A 105 1.09 -10.10 -0.87
C TRP A 105 0.40 -10.66 0.37
N ASN A 106 -0.91 -10.41 0.52
CA ASN A 106 -1.65 -10.75 1.75
C ASN A 106 -2.65 -11.87 1.47
N ARG A 107 -2.20 -13.13 1.59
CA ARG A 107 -2.98 -14.34 1.33
C ARG A 107 -2.98 -15.26 2.55
#